data_AF-A0AAW3BX82-F1
#
_entry.id   AF-A0AAW3BX82-F1
#
_cell.length_a   1.000
_cell.length_b   1.000
_cell.length_c   1.000
_cell.angle_alpha   90.00
_cell.angle_beta   90.00
_cell.angle_gamma   90.00
#
_symmetry.space_group_name_H-M   'P 1'
#
loop_
_entity.id
_entity.type
_entity.pdbx_description
1 polymer ?
#
loop_
_entity_poly.entity_id
_entity_poly.type
_entity_poly.pdbx_seq_one_letter_code
_entity_poly.pdbx_strand_id
1 'polypeptide(L)'
;MLSSGTPLHGVEWPPSLLYTVKRHLDHVEDAVRPSIPPMPSSAPTIYDFFEVHHDAIGGEMRRSGFDAAITECCTAFLMGVLEQSCSLSFLLSRERRIIAMTVRQVEKRLLSKGRSNVMDSKRRRLDEKAASEPRYARVLTLEYLLRLYVSLPMILEHYNKLGSASMPSYATAPLWCFINITMRILSSNPQLFSPITQYVPLR
;
A
#
# COMPACT_ATOMS: atom_id res chain seq x y z
N MET A 1 -32.31 -0.83 14.55
CA MET A 1 -32.63 -1.34 13.19
C MET A 1 -31.32 -1.56 12.47
N LEU A 2 -30.89 -2.82 12.35
CA LEU A 2 -29.67 -3.18 11.63
C LEU A 2 -30.02 -3.23 10.15
N SER A 3 -29.53 -2.26 9.37
CA SER A 3 -29.56 -2.36 7.91
C SER A 3 -28.72 -3.58 7.54
N SER A 4 -29.37 -4.62 7.03
CA SER A 4 -28.74 -5.74 6.35
C SER A 4 -28.07 -5.20 5.08
N GLY A 5 -26.87 -4.65 5.26
CA GLY A 5 -26.06 -4.16 4.16
C GLY A 5 -25.71 -5.33 3.27
N THR A 6 -26.20 -5.30 2.03
CA THR A 6 -25.65 -6.09 0.93
C THR A 6 -24.12 -6.06 1.01
N PRO A 7 -23.43 -7.21 0.87
CA PRO A 7 -21.98 -7.24 0.88
C PRO A 7 -21.46 -6.25 -0.17
N LEU A 8 -20.59 -5.33 0.24
CA LEU A 8 -20.02 -4.33 -0.65
C LEU A 8 -19.19 -5.07 -1.72
N HIS A 9 -19.63 -4.96 -2.97
CA HIS A 9 -18.98 -5.57 -4.13
C HIS A 9 -17.93 -4.63 -4.73
N GLY A 10 -17.01 -4.11 -3.91
CA GLY A 10 -15.88 -3.32 -4.40
C GLY A 10 -15.46 -2.16 -3.50
N VAL A 11 -14.59 -1.33 -4.08
CA VAL A 11 -14.03 -0.13 -3.44
C VAL A 11 -15.04 1.02 -3.50
N GLU A 12 -15.42 1.54 -2.34
CA GLU A 12 -16.17 2.79 -2.22
C GLU A 12 -15.20 3.96 -2.30
N TRP A 13 -15.28 4.76 -3.36
CA TRP A 13 -14.35 5.86 -3.60
C TRP A 13 -14.88 7.20 -3.07
N PRO A 14 -14.27 7.77 -2.02
CA PRO A 14 -14.54 9.14 -1.62
C PRO A 14 -14.08 10.10 -2.74
N PRO A 15 -14.89 11.12 -3.12
CA PRO A 15 -14.53 12.06 -4.18
C PRO A 15 -13.18 12.76 -3.97
N SER A 16 -12.82 13.05 -2.71
CA SER A 16 -11.53 13.65 -2.35
C SER A 16 -10.35 12.76 -2.72
N LEU A 17 -10.45 11.45 -2.50
CA LEU A 17 -9.40 10.49 -2.82
C LEU A 17 -9.29 10.23 -4.33
N LEU A 18 -10.43 10.26 -5.06
CA LEU A 18 -10.42 10.23 -6.53
C LEU A 18 -9.68 11.43 -7.11
N TYR A 19 -9.88 12.61 -6.55
CA TYR A 19 -9.15 13.80 -6.96
C TYR A 19 -7.65 13.69 -6.66
N THR A 20 -7.28 13.17 -5.48
CA THR A 20 -5.88 12.94 -5.11
C THR A 20 -5.19 11.96 -6.06
N VAL A 21 -5.79 10.79 -6.32
CA VAL A 21 -5.18 9.79 -7.21
C VAL A 21 -5.11 10.29 -8.65
N LYS A 22 -6.14 10.99 -9.14
CA LYS A 22 -6.11 11.61 -10.47
C LYS A 22 -4.95 12.59 -10.60
N ARG A 23 -4.80 13.52 -9.65
CA ARG A 23 -3.70 14.50 -9.67
C ARG A 23 -2.34 13.84 -9.59
N HIS A 24 -2.21 12.79 -8.78
CA HIS A 24 -0.98 12.02 -8.73
C HIS A 24 -0.65 11.41 -10.10
N LEU A 25 -1.61 10.74 -10.74
CA LEU A 25 -1.42 10.14 -12.06
C LEU A 25 -1.10 11.18 -13.13
N ASP A 26 -1.81 12.32 -13.16
CA ASP A 26 -1.56 13.42 -14.11
C ASP A 26 -0.10 13.90 -14.04
N HIS A 27 0.51 13.92 -12.84
CA HIS A 27 1.90 14.32 -12.65
C HIS A 27 2.92 13.22 -12.96
N VAL A 28 2.61 11.97 -12.60
CA VAL A 28 3.50 10.83 -12.82
C VAL A 28 3.57 10.44 -14.29
N GLU A 29 2.44 10.53 -14.99
CA GLU A 29 2.26 10.14 -16.39
C GLU A 29 2.49 11.30 -17.37
N ASP A 30 2.82 12.51 -16.87
CA ASP A 30 3.12 13.67 -17.72
C ASP A 30 4.25 13.34 -18.71
N ALA A 31 3.96 13.46 -20.00
CA ALA A 31 4.87 13.11 -21.07
C ALA A 31 6.13 14.01 -21.08
N VAL A 32 5.99 15.28 -20.69
CA VAL A 32 6.99 16.34 -20.82
C VAL A 32 7.71 16.60 -19.50
N ARG A 33 6.98 16.64 -18.39
CA ARG A 33 7.48 17.02 -17.05
C ARG A 33 6.98 16.04 -15.98
N PRO A 34 7.32 14.73 -16.10
CA PRO A 34 6.93 13.74 -15.11
C PRO A 34 7.49 14.11 -13.73
N SER A 35 6.71 13.90 -12.67
CA SER A 35 7.11 14.20 -11.31
C SER A 35 6.44 13.26 -10.30
N ILE A 36 7.12 12.99 -9.19
CA ILE A 36 6.65 12.10 -8.11
C ILE A 36 6.72 12.80 -6.76
N PRO A 37 6.00 12.31 -5.73
CA PRO A 37 6.28 12.71 -4.36
C PRO A 37 7.78 12.61 -4.03
N PRO A 38 8.32 13.50 -3.19
CA PRO A 38 9.72 13.42 -2.80
C PRO A 38 10.01 12.08 -2.10
N MET A 39 11.14 11.45 -2.43
CA MET A 39 11.55 10.16 -1.88
C MET A 39 13.00 10.28 -1.37
N PRO A 40 13.26 10.23 -0.04
CA PRO A 40 12.30 10.00 1.05
C PRO A 40 11.33 11.18 1.25
N SER A 41 10.07 10.85 1.58
CA SER A 41 9.03 11.86 1.83
C SER A 41 9.00 12.29 3.29
N SER A 42 8.54 13.51 3.55
CA SER A 42 8.10 13.94 4.89
C SER A 42 6.68 13.43 5.22
N ALA A 43 5.93 13.01 4.20
CA ALA A 43 4.64 12.36 4.37
C ALA A 43 4.82 10.90 4.84
N PRO A 44 3.82 10.33 5.55
CA PRO A 44 3.87 8.94 5.99
C PRO A 44 3.96 7.99 4.80
N THR A 45 4.74 6.92 4.98
CA THR A 45 4.79 5.83 4.01
C THR A 45 3.58 4.92 4.17
N ILE A 46 3.36 4.04 3.19
CA ILE A 46 2.31 3.00 3.28
C ILE A 46 2.52 2.13 4.52
N TYR A 47 3.77 1.77 4.82
CA TYR A 47 4.10 1.02 6.03
C TYR A 47 3.73 1.79 7.31
N ASP A 48 4.12 3.07 7.40
CA ASP A 48 3.82 3.89 8.58
C ASP A 48 2.32 4.05 8.80
N PHE A 49 1.55 4.18 7.72
CA PHE A 49 0.09 4.26 7.79
C PHE A 49 -0.52 3.01 8.42
N PHE A 50 -0.13 1.82 7.96
CA PHE A 50 -0.68 0.57 8.48
C PHE A 50 -0.24 0.30 9.92
N GLU A 51 0.97 0.68 10.31
CA GLU A 51 1.43 0.59 11.70
C GLU A 51 0.66 1.56 12.61
N VAL A 52 0.57 2.84 12.24
CA VAL A 52 -0.07 3.90 13.05
C VAL A 52 -1.58 3.68 13.19
N HIS A 53 -2.24 3.19 12.13
CA HIS A 53 -3.68 2.99 12.12
C HIS A 53 -4.11 1.53 12.38
N HIS A 54 -3.18 0.65 12.78
CA HIS A 54 -3.44 -0.77 13.01
C HIS A 54 -4.66 -1.01 13.91
N ASP A 55 -4.67 -0.39 15.09
CA ASP A 55 -5.73 -0.61 16.09
C ASP A 55 -7.07 -0.02 15.64
N ALA A 56 -7.04 1.11 14.92
CA ALA A 56 -8.23 1.74 14.37
C ALA A 56 -8.87 0.85 13.28
N ILE A 57 -8.04 0.31 12.38
CA ILE A 57 -8.49 -0.61 11.33
C ILE A 57 -9.04 -1.89 11.96
N GLY A 58 -8.31 -2.50 12.90
CA GLY A 58 -8.75 -3.71 13.60
C GLY A 58 -10.05 -3.49 14.40
N GLY A 59 -10.22 -2.32 15.01
CA GLY A 59 -11.45 -1.96 15.70
C GLY A 59 -12.67 -1.83 14.78
N GLU A 60 -12.50 -1.28 13.56
CA GLU A 60 -13.56 -1.20 12.55
C GLU A 60 -13.86 -2.58 11.91
N MET A 61 -12.82 -3.38 11.63
CA MET A 61 -12.97 -4.74 11.12
C MET A 61 -13.76 -5.62 12.09
N ARG A 62 -13.45 -5.54 13.39
CA ARG A 62 -14.19 -6.24 14.45
C ARG A 62 -15.64 -5.81 14.54
N ARG A 63 -15.91 -4.50 14.42
CA ARG A 63 -17.29 -3.98 14.35
C ARG A 63 -18.05 -4.46 13.10
N SER A 64 -17.33 -4.81 12.05
CA SER A 64 -17.86 -5.38 10.82
C SER A 64 -17.94 -6.92 10.85
N GLY A 65 -17.61 -7.55 11.98
CA GLY A 65 -17.71 -9.00 12.18
C GLY A 65 -16.48 -9.82 11.78
N PHE A 66 -15.35 -9.18 11.49
CA PHE A 66 -14.09 -9.86 11.16
C PHE A 66 -13.12 -9.85 12.34
N ASP A 67 -12.43 -10.96 12.58
CA ASP A 67 -11.46 -11.06 13.68
C ASP A 67 -10.12 -10.34 13.36
N ALA A 68 -9.23 -10.34 14.35
CA ALA A 68 -7.91 -9.73 14.22
C ALA A 68 -7.03 -10.47 13.19
N ALA A 69 -7.11 -11.80 13.11
CA ALA A 69 -6.32 -12.59 12.17
C ALA A 69 -6.69 -12.25 10.72
N ILE A 70 -7.97 -12.04 10.42
CA ILE A 70 -8.45 -11.59 9.11
C ILE A 70 -7.91 -10.19 8.77
N THR A 71 -7.83 -9.30 9.76
CA THR A 71 -7.26 -7.95 9.57
C THR A 71 -5.78 -8.03 9.22
N GLU A 72 -5.02 -8.85 9.94
CA GLU A 72 -3.61 -9.13 9.66
C GLU A 72 -3.42 -9.77 8.28
N CYS A 73 -4.27 -10.73 7.91
CA CYS A 73 -4.27 -11.34 6.58
C CYS A 73 -4.53 -10.31 5.48
N CYS A 74 -5.49 -9.39 5.64
CA CYS A 74 -5.77 -8.35 4.66
C CYS A 74 -4.58 -7.38 4.50
N THR A 75 -3.94 -7.03 5.62
CA THR A 75 -2.76 -6.16 5.62
C THR A 75 -1.59 -6.84 4.92
N ALA A 76 -1.30 -8.10 5.29
CA ALA A 76 -0.24 -8.90 4.68
C ALA A 76 -0.50 -9.14 3.18
N PHE A 77 -1.75 -9.40 2.80
CA PHE A 77 -2.14 -9.56 1.40
C PHE A 77 -1.88 -8.28 0.59
N LEU A 78 -2.36 -7.13 1.06
CA LEU A 78 -2.16 -5.85 0.35
C LEU A 78 -0.69 -5.47 0.25
N MET A 79 0.08 -5.66 1.32
CA MET A 79 1.53 -5.46 1.29
C MET A 79 2.19 -6.41 0.30
N GLY A 80 1.85 -7.70 0.31
CA GLY A 80 2.38 -8.69 -0.63
C GLY A 80 2.07 -8.34 -2.09
N VAL A 81 0.82 -7.97 -2.38
CA VAL A 81 0.42 -7.52 -3.72
C VAL A 81 1.18 -6.26 -4.12
N LEU A 82 1.35 -5.29 -3.24
CA LEU A 82 2.13 -4.08 -3.50
C LEU A 82 3.58 -4.43 -3.86
N GLU A 83 4.27 -5.19 -3.02
CA GLU A 83 5.68 -5.56 -3.21
C GLU A 83 5.89 -6.30 -4.53
N GLN A 84 5.03 -7.28 -4.83
CA GLN A 84 5.06 -8.02 -6.08
C GLN A 84 4.79 -7.10 -7.28
N SER A 85 3.74 -6.27 -7.20
CA SER A 85 3.35 -5.37 -8.29
C SER A 85 4.44 -4.34 -8.60
N CYS A 86 5.07 -3.76 -7.57
CA CYS A 86 6.19 -2.82 -7.70
C CYS A 86 7.44 -3.46 -8.32
N SER A 87 7.72 -4.74 -8.01
CA SER A 87 8.82 -5.47 -8.64
C SER A 87 8.57 -5.73 -10.13
N LEU A 88 7.30 -5.81 -10.55
CA LEU A 88 6.87 -6.11 -11.92
C LEU A 88 6.61 -4.86 -12.75
N SER A 89 5.36 -4.45 -12.99
CA SER A 89 5.01 -3.39 -13.96
C SER A 89 4.21 -2.23 -13.36
N PHE A 90 3.96 -2.22 -12.06
CA PHE A 90 3.17 -1.18 -11.40
C PHE A 90 3.83 0.20 -11.45
N LEU A 91 5.15 0.25 -11.31
CA LEU A 91 5.93 1.47 -11.41
C LEU A 91 6.36 1.70 -12.86
N LEU A 92 6.14 2.92 -13.36
CA LEU A 92 6.67 3.33 -14.66
C LEU A 92 8.20 3.25 -14.65
N SER A 93 8.80 3.07 -15.83
CA SER A 93 10.26 2.95 -15.97
C SER A 93 11.02 4.12 -15.34
N ARG A 94 10.47 5.34 -15.45
CA ARG A 94 11.04 6.56 -14.86
C ARG A 94 10.97 6.56 -13.32
N GLU A 95 9.86 6.11 -12.74
CA GLU A 95 9.68 5.99 -11.29
C GLU A 95 10.59 4.92 -10.68
N ARG A 96 10.66 3.76 -11.35
CA ARG A 96 11.35 2.56 -10.87
C ARG A 96 12.81 2.83 -10.52
N ARG A 97 13.52 3.62 -11.33
CA ARG A 97 14.93 3.95 -11.09
C ARG A 97 15.11 4.65 -9.75
N ILE A 98 14.33 5.70 -9.49
CA ILE A 98 14.44 6.50 -8.27
C ILE A 98 13.99 5.68 -7.07
N ILE A 99 12.83 5.04 -7.16
CA ILE A 99 12.25 4.28 -6.05
C ILE A 99 13.14 3.10 -5.67
N ALA A 100 13.67 2.34 -6.63
CA ALA A 100 14.58 1.23 -6.33
C ALA A 100 15.89 1.70 -5.68
N MET A 101 16.40 2.88 -6.05
CA MET A 101 17.55 3.48 -5.38
C MET A 101 17.21 3.86 -3.93
N THR A 102 16.06 4.49 -3.70
CA THR A 102 15.61 4.88 -2.35
C THR A 102 15.37 3.65 -1.47
N VAL A 103 14.74 2.59 -1.99
CA VAL A 103 14.57 1.30 -1.29
C VAL A 103 15.92 0.77 -0.81
N ARG A 104 16.93 0.68 -1.69
CA ARG A 104 18.27 0.22 -1.30
C ARG A 104 18.93 1.10 -0.25
N GLN A 105 18.68 2.41 -0.27
CA GLN A 105 19.21 3.34 0.74
C GLN A 105 18.55 3.12 2.10
N VAL A 106 17.22 2.96 2.13
CA VAL A 106 16.46 2.69 3.35
C VAL A 106 16.85 1.32 3.94
N GLU A 107 16.94 0.27 3.12
CA GLU A 107 17.41 -1.06 3.54
C GLU A 107 18.81 -0.98 4.20
N LYS A 108 19.77 -0.29 3.57
CA LYS A 108 21.11 -0.10 4.15
C LYS A 108 21.07 0.60 5.51
N ARG A 109 20.23 1.64 5.66
CA ARG A 109 20.08 2.36 6.93
C ARG A 109 19.49 1.45 8.01
N LEU A 110 18.46 0.67 7.70
CA LEU A 110 17.85 -0.27 8.63
C LEU A 110 18.85 -1.35 9.08
N LEU A 111 19.62 -1.92 8.13
CA LEU A 111 20.67 -2.89 8.42
C LEU A 111 21.80 -2.31 9.27
N SER A 112 22.17 -1.04 9.06
CA SER A 112 23.19 -0.37 9.88
C SER A 112 22.73 -0.11 11.31
N LYS A 113 21.46 0.25 11.52
CA LYS A 113 20.87 0.41 12.86
C LYS A 113 20.76 -0.92 13.59
N GLY A 114 20.41 -2.00 12.89
CA GLY A 114 20.37 -3.35 13.47
C GLY A 114 21.74 -3.87 13.91
N ARG A 115 22.83 -3.41 13.27
CA ARG A 115 24.21 -3.81 13.62
C ARG A 115 24.79 -3.15 14.86
N SER A 116 24.24 -2.02 15.34
CA SER A 116 24.71 -1.42 16.61
C SER A 116 24.17 -2.15 17.85
N ASN A 117 23.16 -3.02 17.69
CA ASN A 117 22.49 -3.70 18.80
C ASN A 117 22.74 -5.21 18.88
N VAL A 118 23.49 -5.80 17.95
CA VAL A 118 23.73 -7.26 17.93
C VAL A 118 25.15 -7.55 17.46
N MET A 119 26.12 -7.49 18.38
CA MET A 119 27.24 -8.42 18.31
C MET A 119 26.69 -9.83 18.61
N ASP A 120 27.26 -10.78 17.87
CA ASP A 120 27.11 -12.23 18.02
C ASP A 120 25.90 -12.95 17.38
N SER A 121 26.27 -13.73 16.35
CA SER A 121 25.82 -15.12 16.11
C SER A 121 24.62 -15.44 15.22
N LYS A 122 24.24 -14.65 14.20
CA LYS A 122 23.16 -15.08 13.26
C LYS A 122 23.29 -14.67 11.79
N ARG A 123 24.52 -14.64 11.26
CA ARG A 123 24.81 -14.19 9.88
C ARG A 123 24.17 -15.01 8.73
N ARG A 124 23.50 -16.15 9.02
CA ARG A 124 22.82 -16.99 8.01
C ARG A 124 21.28 -16.94 8.02
N ARG A 125 20.63 -16.36 9.05
CA ARG A 125 19.15 -16.24 9.11
C ARG A 125 18.63 -14.85 8.71
N LEU A 126 19.53 -13.91 8.41
CA LEU A 126 19.20 -12.54 8.05
C LEU A 126 18.70 -12.40 6.59
N ASP A 127 19.15 -13.26 5.68
CA ASP A 127 18.76 -13.18 4.27
C ASP A 127 17.31 -13.59 4.01
N GLU A 128 16.76 -14.55 4.76
CA GLU A 128 15.34 -14.95 4.64
C GLU A 128 14.38 -13.93 5.26
N LYS A 129 14.76 -13.30 6.39
CA LYS A 129 13.95 -12.23 6.99
C LYS A 129 14.01 -10.92 6.20
N ALA A 130 15.15 -10.58 5.61
CA ALA A 130 15.27 -9.42 4.73
C ALA A 130 14.48 -9.59 3.41
N ALA A 131 14.16 -10.82 3.00
CA ALA A 131 13.27 -11.10 1.88
C ALA A 131 11.78 -10.99 2.24
N SER A 132 11.40 -10.99 3.52
CA SER A 132 10.00 -10.95 3.97
C SER A 132 9.53 -9.60 4.50
N GLU A 133 10.41 -8.60 4.66
CA GLU A 133 9.99 -7.26 5.06
C GLU A 133 9.48 -6.46 3.87
N PRO A 134 8.43 -5.63 4.03
CA PRO A 134 7.90 -4.82 2.94
C PRO A 134 8.86 -3.68 2.60
N ARG A 135 9.54 -3.79 1.46
CA ARG A 135 10.62 -2.88 1.04
C ARG A 135 10.06 -1.64 0.37
N TYR A 136 9.12 -1.83 -0.54
CA TYR A 136 8.45 -0.74 -1.25
C TYR A 136 7.48 0.00 -0.32
N ALA A 137 6.73 -0.70 0.53
CA ALA A 137 5.77 -0.04 1.43
C ALA A 137 6.43 0.95 2.41
N ARG A 138 7.69 0.71 2.78
CA ARG A 138 8.51 1.60 3.63
C ARG A 138 9.07 2.82 2.90
N VAL A 139 8.85 2.94 1.60
CA VAL A 139 9.33 4.05 0.77
C VAL A 139 8.18 4.79 0.13
N LEU A 140 7.23 4.05 -0.42
CA LEU A 140 6.10 4.61 -1.15
C LEU A 140 5.18 5.40 -0.23
N THR A 141 4.74 6.54 -0.71
CA THR A 141 3.72 7.38 -0.09
C THR A 141 2.31 6.85 -0.38
N LEU A 142 1.30 7.40 0.29
CA LEU A 142 -0.08 6.89 0.22
C LEU A 142 -0.76 7.09 -1.13
N GLU A 143 -0.25 7.96 -2.00
CA GLU A 143 -0.72 8.07 -3.39
C GLU A 143 -0.54 6.76 -4.16
N TYR A 144 0.53 6.01 -3.87
CA TYR A 144 0.75 4.69 -4.47
C TYR A 144 -0.21 3.63 -3.91
N LEU A 145 -0.67 3.77 -2.67
CA LEU A 145 -1.72 2.91 -2.12
C LEU A 145 -3.06 3.17 -2.85
N LEU A 146 -3.40 4.43 -3.09
CA LEU A 146 -4.58 4.76 -3.89
C LEU A 146 -4.45 4.22 -5.32
N ARG A 147 -3.28 4.35 -5.95
CA ARG A 147 -3.01 3.78 -7.28
C ARG A 147 -3.18 2.25 -7.28
N LEU A 148 -2.76 1.56 -6.21
CA LEU A 148 -2.99 0.12 -6.07
C LEU A 148 -4.49 -0.19 -5.97
N TYR A 149 -5.26 0.55 -5.17
CA TYR A 149 -6.71 0.35 -5.05
C TYR A 149 -7.46 0.57 -6.36
N VAL A 150 -6.97 1.47 -7.24
CA VAL A 150 -7.51 1.60 -8.61
C VAL A 150 -7.29 0.34 -9.43
N SER A 151 -6.13 -0.30 -9.30
CA SER A 151 -5.77 -1.50 -10.07
C SER A 151 -6.32 -2.80 -9.48
N LEU A 152 -6.64 -2.81 -8.18
CA LEU A 152 -6.97 -4.03 -7.45
C LEU A 152 -8.17 -4.81 -7.99
N PRO A 153 -9.30 -4.18 -8.40
CA PRO A 153 -10.40 -4.92 -9.02
C PRO A 153 -9.97 -5.73 -10.24
N MET A 154 -9.13 -5.15 -11.10
CA MET A 154 -8.59 -5.83 -12.29
C MET A 154 -7.66 -6.98 -11.91
N ILE A 155 -6.84 -6.81 -10.86
CA ILE A 155 -5.96 -7.86 -10.34
C ILE A 155 -6.81 -9.05 -9.86
N LEU A 156 -7.85 -8.80 -9.06
CA LEU A 156 -8.73 -9.84 -8.53
C LEU A 156 -9.55 -10.53 -9.64
N GLU A 157 -10.03 -9.77 -10.63
CA GLU A 157 -10.71 -10.33 -11.79
C GLU A 157 -9.78 -11.27 -12.59
N HIS A 158 -8.51 -10.89 -12.75
CA HIS A 158 -7.51 -11.73 -13.41
C HIS A 158 -7.30 -13.05 -12.64
N TYR A 159 -7.25 -13.02 -11.31
CA TYR A 159 -7.18 -14.23 -10.48
C TYR A 159 -8.38 -15.15 -10.69
N ASN A 160 -9.61 -14.61 -10.76
CA ASN A 160 -10.80 -15.41 -11.04
C ASN A 160 -10.71 -16.12 -12.41
N LYS A 161 -10.18 -15.43 -13.42
CA LYS A 161 -9.99 -15.99 -14.77
C LYS A 161 -8.95 -17.10 -14.80
N LEU A 162 -7.83 -16.94 -14.09
CA LEU A 162 -6.78 -17.96 -14.00
C LEU A 162 -7.22 -19.18 -13.18
N GLY A 163 -7.98 -18.97 -12.11
CA GLY A 163 -8.40 -20.04 -11.20
C GLY A 163 -9.55 -20.91 -11.70
N SER A 164 -10.14 -20.59 -12.86
CA SER A 164 -11.38 -21.22 -13.38
C SER A 164 -12.55 -21.21 -12.39
N ALA A 165 -12.47 -20.40 -11.34
CA ALA A 165 -13.45 -20.29 -10.27
C ALA A 165 -13.40 -18.87 -9.69
N SER A 166 -14.58 -18.32 -9.37
CA SER A 166 -14.68 -17.05 -8.66
C SER A 166 -14.10 -17.18 -7.26
N MET A 167 -13.29 -16.22 -6.85
CA MET A 167 -12.80 -16.12 -5.48
C MET A 167 -14.01 -16.09 -4.52
N PRO A 168 -14.03 -16.96 -3.51
CA PRO A 168 -15.20 -17.11 -2.65
C PRO A 168 -15.46 -15.86 -1.82
N SER A 169 -16.71 -15.63 -1.46
CA SER A 169 -17.14 -14.44 -0.72
C SER A 169 -16.45 -14.31 0.64
N TYR A 170 -16.13 -15.42 1.31
CA TYR A 170 -15.40 -15.41 2.58
C TYR A 170 -13.99 -14.80 2.47
N ALA A 171 -13.39 -14.78 1.27
CA ALA A 171 -12.08 -14.20 1.02
C ALA A 171 -12.18 -12.76 0.50
N THR A 172 -13.17 -12.45 -0.33
CA THR A 172 -13.32 -11.12 -0.96
C THR A 172 -14.03 -10.11 -0.05
N ALA A 173 -15.04 -10.53 0.71
CA ALA A 173 -15.78 -9.65 1.62
C ALA A 173 -14.89 -8.98 2.68
N PRO A 174 -14.01 -9.68 3.43
CA PRO A 174 -13.12 -9.02 4.39
C PRO A 174 -12.14 -8.07 3.71
N LEU A 175 -11.66 -8.39 2.50
CA LEU A 175 -10.76 -7.52 1.75
C LEU A 175 -11.43 -6.20 1.36
N TRP A 176 -12.66 -6.25 0.83
CA TRP A 176 -13.40 -5.02 0.49
C TRP A 176 -13.74 -4.20 1.72
N CYS A 177 -14.16 -4.86 2.81
CA CYS A 177 -14.39 -4.19 4.09
C CYS A 177 -13.12 -3.47 4.58
N PHE A 178 -11.99 -4.17 4.57
CA PHE A 178 -10.69 -3.62 4.96
C PHE A 178 -10.31 -2.38 4.12
N ILE A 179 -10.44 -2.47 2.79
CA ILE A 179 -10.12 -1.36 1.89
C ILE A 179 -11.05 -0.17 2.13
N ASN A 180 -12.35 -0.41 2.31
CA ASN A 180 -13.28 0.69 2.56
C ASN A 180 -13.04 1.35 3.93
N ILE A 181 -12.55 0.60 4.93
CA ILE A 181 -12.07 1.17 6.20
C ILE A 181 -10.84 2.06 5.98
N THR A 182 -9.82 1.58 5.25
CA THR A 182 -8.61 2.38 5.00
C THR A 182 -8.95 3.63 4.18
N MET A 183 -9.82 3.52 3.18
CA MET A 183 -10.31 4.65 2.38
C MET A 183 -11.04 5.69 3.24
N ARG A 184 -11.86 5.27 4.21
CA ARG A 184 -12.48 6.21 5.16
C ARG A 184 -11.45 6.95 6.00
N ILE A 185 -10.45 6.25 6.54
CA ILE A 185 -9.37 6.85 7.33
C ILE A 185 -8.57 7.85 6.47
N LEU A 186 -8.18 7.46 5.25
CA LEU A 186 -7.45 8.31 4.31
C LEU A 186 -8.25 9.56 3.95
N SER A 187 -9.55 9.41 3.66
CA SER A 187 -10.41 10.53 3.27
C SER A 187 -10.62 11.56 4.38
N SER A 188 -10.53 11.12 5.64
CA SER A 188 -10.69 11.98 6.81
C SER A 188 -9.39 12.75 7.15
N ASN A 189 -8.25 12.38 6.55
CA ASN A 189 -6.94 12.93 6.89
C ASN A 189 -6.17 13.34 5.62
N PRO A 190 -6.56 14.44 4.94
CA PRO A 190 -5.92 14.87 3.70
C PRO A 190 -4.44 15.26 3.87
N GLN A 191 -4.01 15.56 5.10
CA GLN A 191 -2.61 15.89 5.42
C GLN A 191 -1.65 14.69 5.34
N LEU A 192 -2.17 13.47 5.18
CA LEU A 192 -1.33 12.28 5.00
C LEU A 192 -0.71 12.21 3.59
N PHE A 193 -1.22 12.99 2.63
CA PHE A 193 -0.73 13.00 1.24
C PHE A 193 0.32 14.10 1.03
N SER A 194 1.24 13.85 0.10
CA SER A 194 2.27 14.83 -0.26
C SER A 194 1.63 15.95 -1.10
N PRO A 195 1.81 17.24 -0.76
CA PRO A 195 1.36 18.32 -1.62
C PRO A 195 1.99 18.23 -3.01
N ILE A 196 1.19 18.37 -4.06
CA ILE A 196 1.66 18.36 -5.46
C ILE A 196 2.78 19.39 -5.70
N THR A 197 2.76 20.51 -4.99
CA THR A 197 3.80 21.55 -5.06
C THR A 197 5.18 21.09 -4.59
N GLN A 198 5.25 19.98 -3.85
CA GLN A 198 6.50 19.37 -3.38
C GLN A 198 6.98 18.24 -4.29
N TYR A 199 6.25 17.91 -5.37
CA TYR A 199 6.65 16.85 -6.27
C TYR A 199 7.98 17.18 -6.95
N VAL A 200 8.85 16.19 -7.02
CA VAL A 200 10.17 16.30 -7.62
C VAL A 200 10.15 15.77 -9.05
N PRO A 201 10.77 16.49 -10.02
CA PRO A 201 10.83 16.03 -11.40
C PRO A 201 11.59 14.70 -11.57
N LEU A 202 11.05 13.80 -12.38
CA LEU A 202 11.71 12.59 -12.86
C LEU A 202 12.57 12.93 -14.08
N ARG A 203 13.78 13.44 -13.87
CA ARG A 203 14.78 13.71 -14.93
C ARG A 203 15.75 12.55 -15.12
#